data_AF-A0A963HMF5-F1
#
_entry.id   AF-A0A963HMF5-F1
#
_cell.length_a   1.000
_cell.length_b   1.000
_cell.length_c   1.000
_cell.angle_alpha   90.00
_cell.angle_beta   90.00
_cell.angle_gamma   90.00
#
_symmetry.space_group_name_H-M   'P 1'
#
loop_
_entity.id
_entity.type
_entity.pdbx_description
1 polymer ?
#
loop_
_entity_poly.entity_id
_entity_poly.type
_entity_poly.pdbx_seq_one_letter_code
_entity_poly.pdbx_strand_id
1 'polypeptide(L)'
;MESHFKLLETIDISPEFKPALESVLVPWRFKNNVDILVVVDTGIGYTPGSNFGVGTVIEHVRKTKVGCMRFRIDIALRNGLPPTIVPSPAEFEPKYLGFRFDMENDGQSVLDQYEQIWCFGLHPNTTSTDDNVIDNPANFPTQDSELAALTQWMNRRKGGLFGTGDHHILGASMCHRIPRLGSMRRWTNADGVPPVGSPNRIDTLRPPTPAYEPDAPGGPLPLGNGVHQGDLKVQPIQWIPWQTRYWPIFYQKRPHPVLCHPTLGPIDVMPDHAHEGLCRPVTEIDLNATYDFDGTGNKPEYPPAIGGGAKPEPFIIANGSTLGDPPYNFVKGAQPARPSFPMVSVYDGHRAGVGRVATDSTWHHWMGLNITQIKNADNDDWKKISRYFVNLALWLNPPGYSTKCLYVSALTSHFEHVGLQEFIGNRSAHSLGKELRHHLHSIFGPCWVTQIIFDLVWEIKPKPWEIIQEIKNPLLLRGIDAVMIEEMLLGEIVLQTMDTARQVKDAAVFGKLDVKSKLSDPDKLLTEAVDKSFKSLSNDLVRHFDGMMRVAKAMQT
;
A
#
# COMPACT_ATOMS: atom_id res chain seq x y z
N MET A 1 26.06 -0.08 12.01
CA MET A 1 26.90 0.28 10.85
C MET A 1 26.73 -0.68 9.68
N GLU A 2 26.41 -1.97 9.90
CA GLU A 2 26.23 -2.98 8.84
C GLU A 2 25.10 -2.75 7.82
N SER A 3 24.04 -1.98 8.15
CA SER A 3 22.89 -1.84 7.24
C SER A 3 23.14 -0.93 6.02
N HIS A 4 24.16 -0.05 6.07
CA HIS A 4 24.36 0.98 5.05
C HIS A 4 25.09 0.42 3.82
N PHE A 5 26.05 -0.48 4.04
CA PHE A 5 26.81 -1.16 2.97
C PHE A 5 25.91 -1.97 2.03
N LYS A 6 24.81 -2.55 2.55
CA LYS A 6 23.95 -3.40 1.73
C LYS A 6 23.16 -2.63 0.66
N LEU A 7 22.96 -1.32 0.79
CA LEU A 7 22.13 -0.56 -0.15
C LEU A 7 22.75 -0.57 -1.56
N LEU A 8 24.04 -0.25 -1.67
CA LEU A 8 24.75 -0.20 -2.97
C LEU A 8 25.09 -1.58 -3.55
N GLU A 9 25.15 -2.63 -2.73
CA GLU A 9 25.31 -4.00 -3.23
C GLU A 9 24.18 -4.40 -4.19
N THR A 10 23.00 -3.78 -4.03
CA THR A 10 21.79 -4.13 -4.79
C THR A 10 21.47 -3.21 -5.97
N ILE A 11 22.30 -2.19 -6.19
CA ILE A 11 22.18 -1.17 -7.23
C ILE A 11 23.11 -1.56 -8.38
N ASP A 12 22.61 -1.53 -9.61
CA ASP A 12 23.35 -1.97 -10.81
C ASP A 12 24.23 -0.83 -11.34
N ILE A 13 25.21 -0.46 -10.51
CA ILE A 13 26.22 0.55 -10.84
C ILE A 13 27.58 -0.07 -11.01
N SER A 14 28.35 0.52 -11.92
CA SER A 14 29.72 0.12 -12.17
C SER A 14 30.55 0.13 -10.87
N PRO A 15 31.33 -0.92 -10.57
CA PRO A 15 32.02 -1.07 -9.29
C PRO A 15 32.90 0.12 -8.89
N GLU A 16 33.46 0.86 -9.86
CA GLU A 16 34.28 2.04 -9.62
C GLU A 16 33.53 3.20 -8.95
N PHE A 17 32.22 3.31 -9.15
CA PHE A 17 31.43 4.38 -8.52
C PHE A 17 30.99 4.02 -7.10
N LYS A 18 30.97 2.73 -6.74
CA LYS A 18 30.42 2.26 -5.45
C LYS A 18 31.10 2.91 -4.25
N PRO A 19 32.45 2.92 -4.10
CA PRO A 19 33.09 3.49 -2.91
C PRO A 19 32.83 5.00 -2.76
N ALA A 20 32.91 5.74 -3.87
CA ALA A 20 32.66 7.18 -3.85
C ALA A 20 31.19 7.49 -3.53
N LEU A 21 30.24 6.76 -4.12
CA LEU A 21 28.82 6.91 -3.82
C LEU A 21 28.49 6.50 -2.36
N GLU A 22 29.15 5.48 -1.83
CA GLU A 22 29.04 5.07 -0.43
C GLU A 22 29.48 6.21 0.49
N SER A 23 30.65 6.82 0.22
CA SER A 23 31.15 7.93 1.03
C SER A 23 30.17 9.12 1.10
N VAL A 24 29.43 9.35 0.01
CA VAL A 24 28.37 10.35 -0.14
C VAL A 24 27.09 9.98 0.62
N LEU A 25 26.72 8.71 0.64
CA LEU A 25 25.47 8.25 1.28
C LEU A 25 25.63 7.95 2.77
N VAL A 26 26.83 7.61 3.25
CA VAL A 26 27.13 7.25 4.65
C VAL A 26 26.67 8.29 5.69
N PRO A 27 26.84 9.61 5.46
CA PRO A 27 26.34 10.63 6.40
C PRO A 27 24.83 10.57 6.61
N TRP A 28 24.09 10.07 5.62
CA TRP A 28 22.65 10.00 5.62
C TRP A 28 22.19 8.64 6.13
N ARG A 29 21.76 8.60 7.39
CA ARG A 29 21.13 7.42 7.99
C ARG A 29 19.73 7.22 7.42
N PHE A 30 19.64 6.74 6.18
CA PHE A 30 18.36 6.41 5.56
C PHE A 30 17.72 5.25 6.31
N LYS A 31 16.55 5.50 6.90
CA LYS A 31 15.70 4.42 7.39
C LYS A 31 14.99 3.81 6.18
N ASN A 32 15.64 2.82 5.57
CA ASN A 32 15.19 2.15 4.35
C ASN A 32 14.66 0.73 4.61
N ASN A 33 14.81 0.25 5.84
CA ASN A 33 14.13 -0.96 6.30
C ASN A 33 12.82 -0.54 6.93
N VAL A 34 11.74 -1.11 6.41
CA VAL A 34 10.39 -1.01 6.94
C VAL A 34 10.17 -2.21 7.83
N ASP A 35 9.91 -1.98 9.10
CA ASP A 35 9.63 -3.03 10.08
C ASP A 35 8.12 -3.26 10.15
N ILE A 36 7.68 -4.45 9.76
CA ILE A 36 6.27 -4.88 9.75
C ILE A 36 6.06 -5.92 10.84
N LEU A 37 5.03 -5.75 11.66
CA LEU A 37 4.55 -6.78 12.57
C LEU A 37 3.34 -7.48 11.96
N VAL A 38 3.48 -8.76 11.61
CA VAL A 38 2.35 -9.59 11.19
C VAL A 38 1.75 -10.27 12.42
N VAL A 39 0.52 -9.90 12.75
CA VAL A 39 -0.25 -10.41 13.89
C VAL A 39 -1.23 -11.46 13.39
N VAL A 40 -1.12 -12.67 13.90
CA VAL A 40 -1.96 -13.81 13.51
C VAL A 40 -2.67 -14.40 14.73
N ASP A 41 -3.92 -14.84 14.54
CA ASP A 41 -4.61 -15.68 15.52
C ASP A 41 -4.10 -17.13 15.49
N THR A 42 -4.37 -17.86 16.58
CA THR A 42 -4.25 -19.32 16.60
C THR A 42 -5.07 -19.96 15.47
N GLY A 43 -4.46 -20.91 14.76
CA GLY A 43 -5.05 -21.57 13.60
C GLY A 43 -4.54 -21.04 12.26
N ILE A 44 -3.99 -19.82 12.22
CA ILE A 44 -3.31 -19.28 11.02
C ILE A 44 -1.82 -19.64 11.10
N GLY A 45 -1.36 -20.44 10.14
CA GLY A 45 0.05 -20.77 9.99
C GLY A 45 0.86 -19.58 9.46
N TYR A 46 2.16 -19.57 9.77
CA TYR A 46 3.06 -18.47 9.43
C TYR A 46 4.38 -18.96 8.79
N THR A 47 4.52 -20.28 8.63
CA THR A 47 5.63 -20.90 7.89
C THR A 47 5.22 -21.11 6.42
N PRO A 48 6.09 -20.83 5.43
CA PRO A 48 5.81 -21.13 4.02
C PRO A 48 5.42 -22.60 3.82
N GLY A 49 4.43 -22.84 2.96
CA GLY A 49 3.88 -24.18 2.74
C GLY A 49 2.82 -24.62 3.75
N SER A 50 2.58 -23.86 4.82
CA SER A 50 1.33 -24.03 5.58
C SER A 50 0.15 -23.71 4.67
N ASN A 51 -0.75 -24.68 4.46
CA ASN A 51 -1.96 -24.49 3.66
C ASN A 51 -2.74 -23.29 4.19
N PHE A 52 -3.24 -23.37 5.41
CA PHE A 52 -3.94 -22.25 6.04
C PHE A 52 -2.93 -21.32 6.71
N GLY A 53 -2.30 -20.42 5.97
CA GLY A 53 -1.30 -19.54 6.55
C GLY A 53 -0.71 -18.47 5.64
N VAL A 54 -0.12 -17.45 6.25
CA VAL A 54 0.44 -16.26 5.58
C VAL A 54 1.94 -16.37 5.29
N GLY A 55 2.57 -17.51 5.60
CA GLY A 55 4.02 -17.70 5.49
C GLY A 55 4.59 -17.44 4.10
N THR A 56 3.85 -17.82 3.05
CA THR A 56 4.25 -17.55 1.65
C THR A 56 4.30 -16.05 1.34
N VAL A 57 3.37 -15.26 1.88
CA VAL A 57 3.36 -13.79 1.71
C VAL A 57 4.51 -13.16 2.50
N ILE A 58 4.71 -13.60 3.75
CA ILE A 58 5.83 -13.12 4.60
C ILE A 58 7.17 -13.35 3.89
N GLU A 59 7.39 -14.56 3.37
CA GLU A 59 8.57 -14.90 2.60
C GLU A 59 8.74 -13.98 1.38
N HIS A 60 7.67 -13.79 0.60
CA HIS A 60 7.71 -12.97 -0.61
C HIS A 60 8.08 -11.51 -0.30
N VAL A 61 7.43 -10.90 0.70
CA VAL A 61 7.68 -9.51 1.06
C VAL A 61 9.08 -9.32 1.62
N ARG A 62 9.57 -10.21 2.50
CA ARG A 62 10.96 -10.16 3.02
C ARG A 62 12.02 -10.27 1.92
N LYS A 63 11.77 -11.10 0.91
CA LYS A 63 12.69 -11.28 -0.24
C LYS A 63 12.60 -10.16 -1.26
N THR A 64 11.58 -9.30 -1.17
CA THR A 64 11.36 -8.21 -2.12
C THR A 64 12.08 -6.94 -1.69
N LYS A 65 12.60 -6.21 -2.67
CA LYS A 65 13.08 -4.83 -2.56
C LYS A 65 12.35 -3.97 -3.58
N VAL A 66 12.09 -2.71 -3.25
CA VAL A 66 11.57 -1.73 -4.23
C VAL A 66 12.32 -0.42 -4.09
N GLY A 67 13.09 -0.09 -5.14
CA GLY A 67 14.08 0.97 -5.09
C GLY A 67 15.02 0.76 -3.91
N CYS A 68 15.04 1.73 -3.00
CA CYS A 68 15.88 1.69 -1.80
C CYS A 68 15.25 0.95 -0.61
N MET A 69 13.94 0.65 -0.66
CA MET A 69 13.18 0.05 0.45
C MET A 69 13.38 -1.46 0.55
N ARG A 70 13.43 -1.93 1.80
CA ARG A 70 13.49 -3.33 2.20
C ARG A 70 12.50 -3.57 3.33
N PHE A 71 12.04 -4.81 3.46
CA PHE A 71 11.03 -5.17 4.43
C PHE A 71 11.59 -6.19 5.41
N ARG A 72 11.47 -5.90 6.70
CA ARG A 72 11.69 -6.85 7.78
C ARG A 72 10.33 -7.15 8.39
N ILE A 73 10.06 -8.43 8.61
CA ILE A 73 8.79 -8.87 9.16
C ILE A 73 9.08 -9.65 10.41
N ASP A 74 8.48 -9.26 11.54
CA ASP A 74 8.37 -10.10 12.73
C ASP A 74 6.93 -10.63 12.83
N ILE A 75 6.76 -11.77 13.50
CA ILE A 75 5.47 -12.43 13.67
C ILE A 75 5.04 -12.33 15.14
N ALA A 76 3.78 -11.98 15.36
CA ALA A 76 3.12 -12.01 16.66
C ALA A 76 1.96 -13.00 16.62
N LEU A 77 1.92 -13.92 17.60
CA LEU A 77 0.85 -14.88 17.75
C LEU A 77 -0.10 -14.46 18.89
N ARG A 78 -1.36 -14.21 18.56
CA ARG A 78 -2.43 -14.04 19.54
C ARG A 78 -2.95 -15.40 19.97
N ASN A 79 -2.72 -15.72 21.24
CA ASN A 79 -3.22 -16.92 21.89
C ASN A 79 -3.48 -16.68 23.38
N GLY A 80 -3.80 -17.75 24.11
CA GLY A 80 -4.06 -17.72 25.55
C GLY A 80 -2.80 -17.81 26.43
N LEU A 81 -1.60 -17.76 25.83
CA LEU A 81 -0.36 -17.73 26.60
C LEU A 81 -0.14 -16.34 27.20
N PRO A 82 0.61 -16.23 28.32
CA PRO A 82 1.10 -14.94 28.80
C PRO A 82 1.98 -14.25 27.74
N PRO A 83 1.91 -12.91 27.62
CA PRO A 83 2.77 -12.15 26.71
C PRO A 83 4.25 -12.48 26.94
N THR A 84 4.92 -12.99 25.92
CA THR A 84 6.33 -13.42 25.99
C THR A 84 7.07 -12.99 24.73
N ILE A 85 8.31 -12.52 24.88
CA ILE A 85 9.21 -12.16 23.78
C ILE A 85 10.23 -13.29 23.60
N VAL A 86 10.28 -13.87 22.40
CA VAL A 86 11.28 -14.89 22.05
C VAL A 86 12.56 -14.16 21.62
N PRO A 87 13.68 -14.31 22.35
CA PRO A 87 14.94 -13.69 21.94
C PRO A 87 15.51 -14.44 20.74
N SER A 88 15.74 -13.73 19.63
CA SER A 88 16.28 -14.30 18.38
C SER A 88 15.45 -15.48 17.83
N PRO A 89 14.17 -15.25 17.46
CA PRO A 89 13.33 -16.30 16.92
C PRO A 89 13.93 -16.87 15.63
N ALA A 90 13.64 -18.14 15.34
CA ALA A 90 13.91 -18.69 14.00
C ALA A 90 13.16 -17.90 12.92
N GLU A 91 13.56 -18.02 11.65
CA GLU A 91 13.09 -17.15 10.55
C GLU A 91 11.56 -16.96 10.51
N PHE A 92 10.77 -18.01 10.73
CA PHE A 92 9.30 -17.94 10.75
C PHE A 92 8.71 -18.16 12.14
N GLU A 93 9.51 -18.23 13.20
CA GLU A 93 8.99 -18.36 14.55
C GLU A 93 8.40 -17.02 15.05
N PRO A 94 7.26 -17.03 15.76
CA PRO A 94 6.74 -15.82 16.37
C PRO A 94 7.72 -15.20 17.36
N LYS A 95 8.05 -13.94 17.15
CA LYS A 95 8.83 -13.13 18.11
C LYS A 95 8.02 -12.82 19.36
N TYR A 96 6.71 -12.68 19.23
CA TYR A 96 5.79 -12.39 20.34
C TYR A 96 4.75 -13.49 20.45
N LEU A 97 4.70 -14.15 21.61
CA LEU A 97 3.68 -15.12 21.99
C LEU A 97 2.71 -14.49 22.99
N GLY A 98 1.44 -14.88 22.98
CA GLY A 98 0.44 -14.23 23.85
C GLY A 98 0.23 -12.77 23.50
N PHE A 99 0.56 -12.36 22.27
CA PHE A 99 0.66 -10.96 21.90
C PHE A 99 -0.66 -10.21 22.12
N ARG A 100 -0.54 -8.99 22.64
CA ARG A 100 -1.60 -8.00 22.78
C ARG A 100 -1.06 -6.65 22.30
N PHE A 101 -1.90 -5.76 21.78
CA PHE A 101 -1.39 -4.50 21.19
C PHE A 101 -0.82 -3.53 22.25
N ASP A 102 -1.18 -3.71 23.51
CA ASP A 102 -0.62 -3.00 24.67
C ASP A 102 0.63 -3.70 25.26
N MET A 103 1.16 -4.72 24.59
CA MET A 103 2.39 -5.38 25.04
C MET A 103 3.57 -4.41 25.06
N GLU A 104 4.35 -4.48 26.14
CA GLU A 104 5.56 -3.69 26.36
C GLU A 104 6.80 -4.58 26.40
N ASN A 105 7.95 -4.01 26.04
CA ASN A 105 9.28 -4.55 26.24
C ASN A 105 10.12 -3.51 26.98
N ASP A 106 10.58 -3.83 28.20
CA ASP A 106 11.36 -2.92 29.05
C ASP A 106 10.71 -1.53 29.22
N GLY A 107 9.38 -1.50 29.39
CA GLY A 107 8.59 -0.28 29.57
C GLY A 107 8.38 0.55 28.29
N GLN A 108 8.68 -0.02 27.11
CA GLN A 108 8.39 0.59 25.82
C GLN A 108 7.36 -0.24 25.06
N SER A 109 6.38 0.41 24.43
CA SER A 109 5.40 -0.27 23.58
C SER A 109 6.12 -1.06 22.48
N VAL A 110 5.74 -2.32 22.30
CA VAL A 110 6.24 -3.17 21.21
C VAL A 110 5.89 -2.55 19.85
N LEU A 111 4.73 -1.90 19.73
CA LEU A 111 4.27 -1.29 18.48
C LEU A 111 5.24 -0.22 17.96
N ASP A 112 5.94 0.49 18.85
CA ASP A 112 6.88 1.56 18.48
C ASP A 112 8.12 1.06 17.71
N GLN A 113 8.37 -0.25 17.75
CA GLN A 113 9.44 -0.90 16.97
C GLN A 113 9.06 -1.08 15.50
N TYR A 114 7.80 -0.87 15.13
CA TYR A 114 7.27 -1.17 13.80
C TYR A 114 6.69 0.08 13.12
N GLU A 115 6.84 0.10 11.80
CA GLU A 115 6.18 1.06 10.90
C GLU A 115 4.78 0.61 10.52
N GLN A 116 4.56 -0.70 10.47
CA GLN A 116 3.31 -1.29 10.02
C GLN A 116 2.88 -2.45 10.89
N ILE A 117 1.57 -2.63 10.98
CA ILE A 117 0.94 -3.77 11.66
C ILE A 117 -0.06 -4.38 10.70
N TRP A 118 0.05 -5.69 10.47
CA TRP A 118 -0.82 -6.45 9.57
C TRP A 118 -1.57 -7.51 10.36
N CYS A 119 -2.88 -7.36 10.47
CA CYS A 119 -3.75 -8.20 11.29
C CYS A 119 -4.47 -9.25 10.44
N PHE A 120 -4.24 -10.53 10.75
CA PHE A 120 -4.96 -11.66 10.18
C PHE A 120 -5.71 -12.40 11.30
N GLY A 121 -7.00 -12.12 11.42
CA GLY A 121 -7.86 -12.70 12.45
C GLY A 121 -8.65 -13.91 11.98
N LEU A 122 -8.81 -14.88 12.87
CA LEU A 122 -9.61 -16.09 12.68
C LEU A 122 -10.76 -16.18 13.69
N HIS A 123 -10.57 -15.67 14.90
CA HIS A 123 -11.59 -15.76 15.95
C HIS A 123 -12.78 -14.83 15.67
N PRO A 124 -14.01 -15.19 16.08
CA PRO A 124 -14.36 -16.24 17.04
C PRO A 124 -14.77 -17.62 16.46
N ASN A 125 -15.37 -17.70 15.26
CA ASN A 125 -15.60 -18.93 14.47
C ASN A 125 -16.39 -18.64 13.18
N THR A 126 -16.59 -19.67 12.36
CA THR A 126 -17.26 -19.63 11.04
C THR A 126 -18.78 -19.86 11.08
N THR A 127 -19.42 -20.05 12.23
CA THR A 127 -20.82 -20.54 12.26
C THR A 127 -21.74 -19.82 13.24
N SER A 128 -21.22 -18.98 14.13
CA SER A 128 -22.06 -18.26 15.09
C SER A 128 -22.89 -17.21 14.39
N THR A 129 -24.19 -17.26 14.67
CA THR A 129 -25.14 -16.20 14.31
C THR A 129 -25.29 -15.15 15.42
N ASP A 130 -24.62 -15.36 16.55
CA ASP A 130 -24.62 -14.45 17.70
C ASP A 130 -23.30 -13.67 17.72
N ASP A 131 -23.40 -12.34 17.67
CA ASP A 131 -22.25 -11.44 17.72
C ASP A 131 -21.64 -11.35 19.12
N ASN A 132 -22.37 -11.73 20.18
CA ASN A 132 -21.83 -11.71 21.56
C ASN A 132 -20.62 -12.64 21.76
N VAL A 133 -20.43 -13.63 20.88
CA VAL A 133 -19.27 -14.53 20.95
C VAL A 133 -17.97 -13.82 20.56
N ILE A 134 -18.05 -12.69 19.86
CA ILE A 134 -16.88 -11.90 19.44
C ILE A 134 -16.07 -11.47 20.68
N ASP A 135 -16.78 -11.08 21.75
CA ASP A 135 -16.19 -10.57 23.00
C ASP A 135 -15.91 -11.65 24.05
N ASN A 136 -16.10 -12.94 23.71
CA ASN A 136 -15.74 -14.02 24.62
C ASN A 136 -14.21 -14.03 24.83
N PRO A 137 -13.70 -14.00 26.08
CA PRO A 137 -12.26 -14.01 26.35
C PRO A 137 -11.46 -15.14 25.67
N ALA A 138 -12.08 -16.29 25.41
CA ALA A 138 -11.46 -17.41 24.68
C ALA A 138 -11.12 -17.08 23.21
N ASN A 139 -11.76 -16.07 22.65
CA ASN A 139 -11.58 -15.60 21.28
C ASN A 139 -10.61 -14.41 21.19
N PHE A 140 -9.94 -14.09 22.30
CA PHE A 140 -8.92 -13.04 22.41
C PHE A 140 -9.34 -11.68 21.83
N PRO A 141 -10.53 -11.16 22.18
CA PRO A 141 -11.01 -9.88 21.69
C PRO A 141 -10.03 -8.77 22.03
N THR A 142 -9.87 -7.81 21.11
CA THR A 142 -9.02 -6.64 21.35
C THR A 142 -9.69 -5.75 22.40
N GLN A 143 -9.00 -5.59 23.54
CA GLN A 143 -9.49 -4.83 24.69
C GLN A 143 -9.27 -3.32 24.54
N ASP A 144 -9.88 -2.51 25.41
CA ASP A 144 -9.79 -1.04 25.33
C ASP A 144 -8.36 -0.54 25.54
N SER A 145 -7.57 -1.18 26.41
CA SER A 145 -6.14 -0.87 26.58
C SER A 145 -5.34 -1.13 25.30
N GLU A 146 -5.63 -2.24 24.62
CA GLU A 146 -5.03 -2.58 23.32
C GLU A 146 -5.44 -1.57 22.24
N LEU A 147 -6.73 -1.21 22.16
CA LEU A 147 -7.24 -0.24 21.22
C LEU A 147 -6.66 1.15 21.46
N ALA A 148 -6.50 1.56 22.72
CA ALA A 148 -5.85 2.81 23.10
C ALA A 148 -4.38 2.84 22.64
N ALA A 149 -3.61 1.79 22.93
CA ALA A 149 -2.21 1.68 22.53
C ALA A 149 -2.05 1.70 21.00
N LEU A 150 -2.83 0.88 20.29
CA LEU A 150 -2.80 0.79 18.83
C LEU A 150 -3.19 2.13 18.18
N THR A 151 -4.25 2.76 18.66
CA THR A 151 -4.72 4.03 18.11
C THR A 151 -3.74 5.17 18.38
N GLN A 152 -3.13 5.19 19.57
CA GLN A 152 -2.07 6.15 19.88
C GLN A 152 -0.88 5.97 18.93
N TRP A 153 -0.46 4.74 18.65
CA TRP A 153 0.58 4.44 17.66
C TRP A 153 0.17 4.90 16.25
N MET A 154 -1.03 4.54 15.77
CA MET A 154 -1.54 4.97 14.46
C MET A 154 -1.55 6.49 14.30
N ASN A 155 -1.87 7.23 15.37
CA ASN A 155 -1.98 8.69 15.33
C ASN A 155 -0.63 9.38 15.50
N ARG A 156 0.15 9.00 16.52
CA ARG A 156 1.43 9.66 16.86
C ARG A 156 2.55 9.26 15.93
N ARG A 157 2.68 7.97 15.63
CA ARG A 157 3.75 7.44 14.78
C ARG A 157 3.38 7.47 13.30
N LYS A 158 2.11 7.74 12.99
CA LYS A 158 1.54 7.61 11.64
C LYS A 158 1.75 6.19 11.09
N GLY A 159 1.70 5.21 11.99
CA GLY A 159 1.92 3.80 11.66
C GLY A 159 0.82 3.25 10.75
N GLY A 160 1.21 2.47 9.75
CA GLY A 160 0.27 1.92 8.78
C GLY A 160 -0.38 0.63 9.24
N LEU A 161 -1.69 0.52 9.08
CA LEU A 161 -2.46 -0.65 9.50
C LEU A 161 -3.06 -1.36 8.30
N PHE A 162 -2.80 -2.66 8.19
CA PHE A 162 -3.60 -3.57 7.40
C PHE A 162 -4.38 -4.48 8.34
N GLY A 163 -5.64 -4.76 8.01
CA GLY A 163 -6.37 -5.82 8.68
C GLY A 163 -7.41 -6.44 7.78
N THR A 164 -7.61 -7.74 7.94
CA THR A 164 -8.63 -8.46 7.21
C THR A 164 -9.26 -9.54 8.09
N GLY A 165 -10.44 -9.96 7.67
CA GLY A 165 -11.22 -11.04 8.25
C GLY A 165 -11.78 -11.86 7.10
N ASP A 166 -12.90 -12.53 7.31
CA ASP A 166 -13.54 -13.25 6.21
C ASP A 166 -15.06 -13.28 6.39
N HIS A 167 -15.79 -14.12 5.66
CA HIS A 167 -17.22 -14.32 5.85
C HIS A 167 -17.60 -14.60 7.31
N HIS A 168 -18.88 -14.43 7.64
CA HIS A 168 -19.35 -14.41 9.03
C HIS A 168 -18.53 -13.43 9.88
N ILE A 169 -18.24 -13.80 11.12
CA ILE A 169 -17.58 -12.95 12.09
C ILE A 169 -16.08 -13.23 12.21
N LEU A 170 -15.50 -13.92 11.22
CA LEU A 170 -14.08 -14.27 11.24
C LEU A 170 -13.19 -13.02 11.27
N GLY A 171 -12.30 -13.00 12.26
CA GLY A 171 -11.37 -11.92 12.53
C GLY A 171 -12.00 -10.73 13.27
N ALA A 172 -13.30 -10.77 13.56
CA ALA A 172 -13.98 -9.68 14.26
C ALA A 172 -13.41 -9.46 15.67
N SER A 173 -13.11 -10.54 16.41
CA SER A 173 -12.55 -10.44 17.76
C SER A 173 -11.28 -9.58 17.78
N MET A 174 -10.42 -9.69 16.76
CA MET A 174 -9.24 -8.85 16.65
C MET A 174 -9.54 -7.46 16.08
N CYS A 175 -10.29 -7.37 14.98
CA CYS A 175 -10.22 -6.19 14.11
C CYS A 175 -11.43 -5.25 14.18
N HIS A 176 -12.61 -5.71 14.60
CA HIS A 176 -13.87 -4.98 14.37
C HIS A 176 -13.98 -3.63 15.09
N ARG A 177 -13.24 -3.45 16.20
CA ARG A 177 -13.21 -2.23 17.01
C ARG A 177 -12.03 -1.31 16.73
N ILE A 178 -11.09 -1.72 15.88
CA ILE A 178 -9.89 -0.92 15.60
C ILE A 178 -10.29 0.31 14.77
N PRO A 179 -9.94 1.55 15.18
CA PRO A 179 -10.29 2.75 14.43
C PRO A 179 -9.89 2.73 12.96
N ARG A 180 -10.81 3.23 12.13
CA ARG A 180 -10.87 3.21 10.65
C ARG A 180 -11.03 1.80 10.09
N LEU A 181 -10.23 0.85 10.55
CA LEU A 181 -10.30 -0.54 10.08
C LEU A 181 -11.67 -1.19 10.35
N GLY A 182 -12.18 -1.04 11.56
CA GLY A 182 -13.48 -1.55 12.02
C GLY A 182 -14.66 -1.00 11.23
N SER A 183 -14.59 0.28 10.84
CA SER A 183 -15.63 0.94 10.06
C SER A 183 -15.48 0.77 8.55
N MET A 184 -14.30 0.43 8.03
CA MET A 184 -14.06 0.21 6.58
C MET A 184 -14.49 -1.17 6.06
N ARG A 185 -14.79 -2.12 6.94
CA ARG A 185 -15.23 -3.48 6.60
C ARG A 185 -16.45 -3.88 7.45
N ARG A 186 -17.24 -4.82 6.96
CA ARG A 186 -18.31 -5.49 7.73
C ARG A 186 -17.71 -6.65 8.49
N TRP A 187 -17.85 -6.66 9.82
CA TRP A 187 -17.22 -7.64 10.70
C TRP A 187 -18.23 -8.49 11.46
N THR A 188 -19.44 -7.99 11.67
CA THR A 188 -20.46 -8.63 12.51
C THR A 188 -21.65 -9.12 11.69
N ASN A 189 -22.45 -10.03 12.25
CA ASN A 189 -23.72 -10.42 11.63
C ASN A 189 -24.65 -9.20 11.51
N ALA A 190 -24.66 -8.31 12.52
CA ALA A 190 -25.39 -7.05 12.50
C ALA A 190 -24.95 -6.11 11.37
N ASP A 191 -23.67 -6.15 10.96
CA ASP A 191 -23.16 -5.40 9.81
C ASP A 191 -23.63 -5.95 8.47
N GLY A 192 -24.27 -7.12 8.45
CA GLY A 192 -24.65 -7.82 7.22
C GLY A 192 -23.44 -8.38 6.48
N VAL A 193 -22.48 -8.94 7.22
CA VAL A 193 -21.40 -9.75 6.65
C VAL A 193 -21.99 -11.02 5.99
N PRO A 194 -21.49 -11.44 4.81
CA PRO A 194 -22.03 -12.62 4.13
C PRO A 194 -21.92 -13.89 4.98
N PRO A 195 -23.00 -14.69 5.13
CA PRO A 195 -22.93 -16.01 5.75
C PRO A 195 -22.29 -17.04 4.82
N VAL A 196 -21.73 -18.13 5.36
CA VAL A 196 -21.17 -19.26 4.59
C VAL A 196 -22.23 -20.05 3.83
N GLY A 197 -23.36 -20.31 4.49
CA GLY A 197 -24.34 -21.31 4.05
C GLY A 197 -25.66 -20.73 3.55
N SER A 198 -25.75 -19.42 3.40
CA SER A 198 -27.00 -18.77 2.96
C SER A 198 -26.92 -18.35 1.49
N PRO A 199 -28.06 -18.07 0.84
CA PRO A 199 -28.07 -17.43 -0.49
C PRO A 199 -27.37 -16.06 -0.51
N ASN A 200 -27.19 -15.42 0.64
CA ASN A 200 -26.47 -14.15 0.76
C ASN A 200 -24.95 -14.32 0.88
N ARG A 201 -24.41 -15.53 0.76
CA ARG A 201 -22.97 -15.76 0.60
C ARG A 201 -22.43 -15.07 -0.65
N ILE A 202 -21.11 -14.94 -0.72
CA ILE A 202 -20.41 -14.38 -1.88
C ILE A 202 -19.33 -15.39 -2.25
N ASP A 203 -19.61 -16.30 -3.18
CA ASP A 203 -18.59 -17.19 -3.72
C ASP A 203 -18.12 -16.62 -5.06
N THR A 204 -16.83 -16.34 -5.17
CA THR A 204 -16.21 -15.80 -6.38
C THR A 204 -15.76 -16.90 -7.35
N LEU A 205 -15.92 -18.16 -6.91
CA LEU A 205 -15.42 -19.39 -7.52
C LEU A 205 -15.63 -19.45 -9.03
N ARG A 206 -14.53 -19.77 -9.73
CA ARG A 206 -14.49 -19.97 -11.18
C ARG A 206 -14.24 -21.43 -11.52
N PRO A 207 -14.95 -22.00 -12.50
CA PRO A 207 -14.69 -23.35 -12.98
C PRO A 207 -13.23 -23.50 -13.44
N PRO A 208 -12.47 -24.45 -12.86
CA PRO A 208 -11.06 -24.61 -13.18
C PRO A 208 -10.86 -25.25 -14.55
N THR A 209 -11.82 -26.07 -15.02
CA THR A 209 -11.83 -26.65 -16.37
C THR A 209 -13.27 -26.73 -16.89
N PRO A 210 -13.47 -26.92 -18.21
CA PRO A 210 -14.80 -27.12 -18.79
C PRO A 210 -15.58 -28.30 -18.17
N ALA A 211 -14.92 -29.26 -17.54
CA ALA A 211 -15.59 -30.38 -16.87
C ALA A 211 -16.37 -29.96 -15.61
N TYR A 212 -16.14 -28.76 -15.08
CA TYR A 212 -16.85 -28.20 -13.93
C TYR A 212 -17.93 -27.19 -14.33
N GLU A 213 -18.07 -26.89 -15.61
CA GLU A 213 -19.10 -25.98 -16.12
C GLU A 213 -20.47 -26.68 -16.11
N PRO A 214 -21.59 -25.95 -15.94
CA PRO A 214 -22.92 -26.54 -15.83
C PRO A 214 -23.35 -27.34 -17.08
N ASP A 215 -22.78 -27.02 -18.24
CA ASP A 215 -23.01 -27.66 -19.54
C ASP A 215 -21.99 -28.75 -19.90
N ALA A 216 -21.13 -29.15 -18.95
CA ALA A 216 -20.16 -30.22 -19.15
C ALA A 216 -20.85 -31.54 -19.59
N PRO A 217 -20.28 -32.29 -20.57
CA PRO A 217 -20.81 -33.59 -20.97
C PRO A 217 -20.89 -34.57 -19.79
N GLY A 218 -22.09 -35.04 -19.46
CA GLY A 218 -22.33 -35.90 -18.29
C GLY A 218 -22.67 -35.14 -17.00
N GLY A 219 -22.80 -33.81 -17.07
CA GLY A 219 -23.02 -32.92 -15.94
C GLY A 219 -21.71 -32.41 -15.33
N PRO A 220 -21.75 -31.29 -14.59
CA PRO A 220 -20.57 -30.71 -13.93
C PRO A 220 -19.99 -31.69 -12.92
N LEU A 221 -18.66 -31.85 -12.92
CA LEU A 221 -17.96 -32.55 -11.86
C LEU A 221 -18.19 -31.85 -10.51
N PRO A 222 -18.32 -32.60 -9.41
CA PRO A 222 -18.42 -32.01 -8.08
C PRO A 222 -17.11 -31.27 -7.79
N LEU A 223 -17.23 -29.99 -7.48
CA LEU A 223 -16.13 -29.20 -6.97
C LEU A 223 -16.10 -29.48 -5.46
N GLY A 224 -15.05 -30.17 -5.00
CA GLY A 224 -14.86 -30.52 -3.59
C GLY A 224 -14.01 -29.48 -2.87
N ASN A 225 -14.04 -29.44 -1.53
CA ASN A 225 -13.31 -28.40 -0.76
C ASN A 225 -11.83 -28.28 -1.15
N GLY A 226 -11.13 -29.37 -1.47
CA GLY A 226 -9.71 -29.29 -1.89
C GLY A 226 -9.49 -28.54 -3.21
N VAL A 227 -10.36 -28.74 -4.21
CA VAL A 227 -10.28 -28.03 -5.50
C VAL A 227 -10.81 -26.60 -5.37
N HIS A 228 -11.82 -26.40 -4.51
CA HIS A 228 -12.42 -25.10 -4.21
C HIS A 228 -11.49 -24.11 -3.52
N GLN A 229 -10.68 -24.58 -2.58
CA GLN A 229 -9.87 -23.69 -1.76
C GLN A 229 -8.45 -23.47 -2.31
N GLY A 230 -8.11 -24.15 -3.41
CA GLY A 230 -6.79 -24.12 -4.03
C GLY A 230 -6.61 -23.04 -5.09
N ASP A 231 -7.68 -22.30 -5.41
CA ASP A 231 -7.82 -21.22 -6.38
C ASP A 231 -7.04 -21.45 -7.68
N LEU A 232 -7.35 -22.58 -8.31
CA LEU A 232 -6.82 -22.97 -9.62
C LEU A 232 -7.03 -21.91 -10.72
N LYS A 233 -7.99 -21.00 -10.51
CA LYS A 233 -8.32 -19.91 -11.41
C LYS A 233 -8.60 -18.67 -10.57
N VAL A 234 -7.93 -17.57 -10.91
CA VAL A 234 -8.11 -16.28 -10.22
C VAL A 234 -9.48 -15.66 -10.52
N GLN A 235 -9.97 -14.85 -9.60
CA GLN A 235 -11.16 -14.02 -9.83
C GLN A 235 -10.76 -12.68 -10.46
N PRO A 236 -11.45 -12.22 -11.52
CA PRO A 236 -11.26 -10.88 -12.04
C PRO A 236 -11.89 -9.84 -11.11
N ILE A 237 -11.22 -8.71 -10.94
CA ILE A 237 -11.66 -7.61 -10.09
C ILE A 237 -11.78 -6.33 -10.92
N GLN A 238 -12.75 -5.49 -10.57
CA GLN A 238 -12.89 -4.17 -11.14
C GLN A 238 -12.19 -3.15 -10.25
N TRP A 239 -11.00 -2.70 -10.66
CA TRP A 239 -10.33 -1.59 -9.99
C TRP A 239 -11.09 -0.27 -10.24
N ILE A 240 -11.09 0.59 -9.22
CA ILE A 240 -11.70 1.92 -9.28
C ILE A 240 -10.61 2.95 -9.62
N PRO A 241 -10.79 3.79 -10.66
CA PRO A 241 -9.80 4.79 -11.01
C PRO A 241 -9.53 5.77 -9.87
N TRP A 242 -8.30 5.76 -9.37
CA TRP A 242 -7.81 6.74 -8.40
C TRP A 242 -7.54 8.09 -9.07
N GLN A 243 -7.07 8.06 -10.32
CA GLN A 243 -6.91 9.25 -11.16
C GLN A 243 -7.56 9.04 -12.52
N THR A 244 -8.30 10.03 -13.00
CA THR A 244 -8.88 10.09 -14.34
C THR A 244 -8.50 11.43 -14.95
N ARG A 245 -7.81 11.38 -16.08
CA ARG A 245 -7.43 12.54 -16.88
C ARG A 245 -8.22 12.54 -18.17
N TYR A 246 -8.78 13.70 -18.51
CA TYR A 246 -9.37 13.94 -19.82
C TYR A 246 -8.31 14.53 -20.76
N TRP A 247 -8.20 13.95 -21.94
CA TRP A 247 -7.58 14.56 -23.12
C TRP A 247 -8.69 14.69 -24.18
N PRO A 248 -8.65 15.66 -25.12
CA PRO A 248 -9.78 16.01 -25.98
C PRO A 248 -10.54 14.86 -26.68
N ILE A 249 -9.92 13.68 -26.82
CA ILE A 249 -10.51 12.48 -27.44
C ILE A 249 -10.34 11.18 -26.62
N PHE A 250 -9.69 11.19 -25.45
CA PHE A 250 -9.50 9.97 -24.64
C PHE A 250 -9.41 10.25 -23.14
N TYR A 251 -9.81 9.26 -22.33
CA TYR A 251 -9.63 9.26 -20.88
C TYR A 251 -8.45 8.38 -20.51
N GLN A 252 -7.47 8.94 -19.79
CA GLN A 252 -6.43 8.15 -19.15
C GLN A 252 -6.85 7.90 -17.70
N LYS A 253 -6.99 6.62 -17.33
CA LYS A 253 -7.34 6.19 -15.98
C LYS A 253 -6.12 5.52 -15.34
N ARG A 254 -5.86 5.80 -14.06
CA ARG A 254 -4.83 5.12 -13.27
C ARG A 254 -5.49 4.42 -12.07
N PRO A 255 -5.11 3.16 -11.77
CA PRO A 255 -5.55 2.51 -10.56
C PRO A 255 -4.88 3.17 -9.34
N HIS A 256 -5.39 2.86 -8.15
CA HIS A 256 -4.72 3.20 -6.91
C HIS A 256 -3.32 2.56 -6.86
N PRO A 257 -2.30 3.18 -6.21
CA PRO A 257 -0.94 2.62 -6.14
C PRO A 257 -0.87 1.18 -5.60
N VAL A 258 -1.79 0.83 -4.70
CA VAL A 258 -1.94 -0.55 -4.19
C VAL A 258 -2.24 -1.56 -5.31
N LEU A 259 -2.98 -1.15 -6.34
CA LEU A 259 -3.39 -1.99 -7.48
C LEU A 259 -2.62 -1.67 -8.76
N CYS A 260 -1.38 -1.18 -8.65
CA CYS A 260 -0.58 -0.77 -9.81
C CYS A 260 0.64 -1.67 -9.99
N HIS A 261 0.69 -2.44 -11.07
CA HIS A 261 1.89 -3.18 -11.45
C HIS A 261 2.82 -2.30 -12.29
N PRO A 262 4.15 -2.35 -12.10
CA PRO A 262 5.08 -1.51 -12.86
C PRO A 262 5.03 -1.72 -14.37
N THR A 263 4.81 -2.97 -14.82
CA THR A 263 4.88 -3.36 -16.24
C THR A 263 3.62 -4.02 -16.81
N LEU A 264 2.71 -4.50 -15.95
CA LEU A 264 1.54 -5.30 -16.38
C LEU A 264 0.22 -4.50 -16.31
N GLY A 265 0.31 -3.20 -16.00
CA GLY A 265 -0.85 -2.34 -15.82
C GLY A 265 -1.54 -2.53 -14.47
N PRO A 266 -2.86 -2.28 -14.39
CA PRO A 266 -3.62 -2.50 -13.17
C PRO A 266 -3.58 -3.96 -12.70
N ILE A 267 -3.59 -4.15 -11.39
CA ILE A 267 -3.91 -5.43 -10.76
C ILE A 267 -5.43 -5.56 -10.84
N ASP A 268 -5.87 -6.48 -11.69
CA ASP A 268 -7.26 -6.73 -12.10
C ASP A 268 -7.66 -8.18 -11.81
N VAL A 269 -6.88 -8.89 -10.99
CA VAL A 269 -7.15 -10.24 -10.50
C VAL A 269 -6.79 -10.36 -9.02
N MET A 270 -7.52 -11.21 -8.30
CA MET A 270 -7.19 -11.68 -6.95
C MET A 270 -7.34 -13.20 -6.86
N PRO A 271 -6.78 -13.86 -5.83
CA PRO A 271 -7.14 -15.22 -5.51
C PRO A 271 -8.66 -15.33 -5.35
N ASP A 272 -9.21 -16.42 -5.87
CA ASP A 272 -10.64 -16.70 -5.88
C ASP A 272 -11.06 -17.36 -4.56
N HIS A 273 -12.31 -17.30 -4.07
CA HIS A 273 -12.69 -18.16 -2.95
C HIS A 273 -14.19 -18.39 -2.75
N ALA A 274 -14.53 -19.42 -1.96
CA ALA A 274 -15.86 -19.60 -1.41
C ALA A 274 -16.06 -18.71 -0.17
N HIS A 275 -17.06 -17.84 -0.19
CA HIS A 275 -17.46 -16.95 0.91
C HIS A 275 -16.49 -15.81 1.23
N GLU A 276 -16.51 -14.79 0.40
CA GLU A 276 -15.95 -13.48 0.67
C GLU A 276 -16.67 -12.76 1.81
N GLY A 277 -15.93 -11.92 2.54
CA GLY A 277 -16.52 -10.85 3.33
C GLY A 277 -16.90 -9.63 2.49
N LEU A 278 -17.03 -8.46 3.13
CA LEU A 278 -17.40 -7.22 2.45
C LEU A 278 -16.73 -6.01 3.08
N CYS A 279 -16.11 -5.18 2.24
CA CYS A 279 -15.76 -3.82 2.64
C CYS A 279 -17.02 -2.92 2.70
N ARG A 280 -16.91 -1.76 3.34
CA ARG A 280 -17.97 -0.75 3.38
C ARG A 280 -17.66 0.38 2.40
N PRO A 281 -18.58 0.75 1.48
CA PRO A 281 -18.43 1.97 0.71
C PRO A 281 -18.51 3.19 1.63
N VAL A 282 -17.87 4.29 1.24
CA VAL A 282 -17.81 5.53 2.05
C VAL A 282 -19.19 6.05 2.48
N THR A 283 -20.22 5.83 1.66
CA THR A 283 -21.60 6.23 1.93
C THR A 283 -22.25 5.48 3.10
N GLU A 284 -21.67 4.35 3.53
CA GLU A 284 -22.11 3.56 4.69
C GLU A 284 -21.29 3.85 5.96
N ILE A 285 -20.28 4.74 5.88
CA ILE A 285 -19.34 5.01 6.98
C ILE A 285 -19.69 6.34 7.65
N ASP A 286 -19.87 6.32 8.96
CA ASP A 286 -20.02 7.56 9.75
C ASP A 286 -18.66 8.26 9.90
N LEU A 287 -18.43 9.26 9.05
CA LEU A 287 -17.20 10.07 9.07
C LEU A 287 -17.09 11.00 10.30
N ASN A 288 -18.14 11.12 11.11
CA ASN A 288 -18.15 11.91 12.34
C ASN A 288 -18.11 11.05 13.61
N ALA A 289 -18.01 9.72 13.46
CA ALA A 289 -17.87 8.81 14.57
C ALA A 289 -16.67 9.17 15.46
N THR A 290 -16.80 8.87 16.74
CA THR A 290 -15.77 9.09 17.75
C THR A 290 -15.55 7.85 18.60
N TYR A 291 -14.37 7.73 19.21
CA TYR A 291 -14.01 6.69 20.17
C TYR A 291 -13.37 7.30 21.43
N ASP A 292 -13.38 6.57 22.55
CA ASP A 292 -12.74 6.96 23.82
C ASP A 292 -12.22 5.74 24.61
N PHE A 293 -11.23 5.04 24.03
CA PHE A 293 -10.70 3.82 24.64
C PHE A 293 -9.80 4.05 25.87
N ASP A 294 -9.28 5.26 26.07
CA ASP A 294 -8.42 5.61 27.21
C ASP A 294 -9.11 6.49 28.25
N GLY A 295 -10.41 6.78 28.07
CA GLY A 295 -11.19 7.62 28.98
C GLY A 295 -10.73 9.09 29.03
N THR A 296 -9.93 9.53 28.05
CA THR A 296 -9.42 10.92 27.97
C THR A 296 -10.33 11.83 27.16
N GLY A 297 -11.42 11.29 26.61
CA GLY A 297 -12.46 12.01 25.88
C GLY A 297 -12.57 11.57 24.43
N ASN A 298 -13.71 11.92 23.82
CA ASN A 298 -14.05 11.56 22.44
C ASN A 298 -13.02 12.08 21.44
N LYS A 299 -12.42 11.14 20.70
CA LYS A 299 -11.49 11.39 19.59
C LYS A 299 -12.16 11.02 18.27
N PRO A 300 -11.92 11.76 17.18
CA PRO A 300 -12.51 11.44 15.89
C PRO A 300 -11.93 10.14 15.31
N GLU A 301 -12.80 9.27 14.81
CA GLU A 301 -12.48 8.09 14.00
C GLU A 301 -11.70 8.52 12.74
N TYR A 302 -12.23 9.55 12.06
CA TYR A 302 -11.70 10.18 10.86
C TYR A 302 -11.38 11.66 11.10
N PRO A 303 -10.12 12.00 11.45
CA PRO A 303 -9.72 13.38 11.74
C PRO A 303 -9.78 14.30 10.52
N PRO A 304 -9.95 15.62 10.73
CA PRO A 304 -9.88 16.61 9.65
C PRO A 304 -8.47 16.69 9.04
N ALA A 305 -8.38 17.19 7.80
CA ALA A 305 -7.09 17.39 7.15
C ALA A 305 -6.21 18.41 7.89
N ILE A 306 -4.91 18.15 7.98
CA ILE A 306 -3.95 19.09 8.54
C ILE A 306 -3.74 20.24 7.56
N GLY A 307 -3.95 21.46 8.05
CA GLY A 307 -3.74 22.70 7.30
C GLY A 307 -4.99 23.25 6.61
N GLY A 308 -6.17 22.68 6.86
CA GLY A 308 -7.38 23.07 6.13
C GLY A 308 -7.54 22.29 4.82
N GLY A 309 -8.78 22.06 4.40
CA GLY A 309 -9.13 21.24 3.25
C GLY A 309 -10.20 20.20 3.57
N ALA A 310 -10.60 19.43 2.55
CA ALA A 310 -11.58 18.36 2.72
C ALA A 310 -11.05 17.27 3.65
N LYS A 311 -11.91 16.80 4.56
CA LYS A 311 -11.65 15.62 5.41
C LYS A 311 -11.26 14.44 4.50
N PRO A 312 -10.15 13.74 4.75
CA PRO A 312 -9.83 12.52 4.02
C PRO A 312 -10.90 11.46 4.31
N GLU A 313 -11.34 10.76 3.27
CA GLU A 313 -12.39 9.74 3.38
C GLU A 313 -11.81 8.38 2.98
N PRO A 314 -12.24 7.28 3.61
CA PRO A 314 -11.96 5.95 3.11
C PRO A 314 -12.66 5.75 1.77
N PHE A 315 -12.09 4.94 0.89
CA PHE A 315 -12.73 4.60 -0.39
C PHE A 315 -12.35 3.22 -0.88
N ILE A 316 -13.24 2.63 -1.68
CA ILE A 316 -13.04 1.34 -2.32
C ILE A 316 -12.10 1.53 -3.51
N ILE A 317 -11.11 0.65 -3.66
CA ILE A 317 -10.17 0.64 -4.79
C ILE A 317 -10.36 -0.56 -5.72
N ALA A 318 -11.05 -1.61 -5.24
CA ALA A 318 -11.44 -2.74 -6.07
C ALA A 318 -12.81 -3.29 -5.65
N ASN A 319 -13.58 -3.70 -6.65
CA ASN A 319 -14.77 -4.50 -6.49
C ASN A 319 -14.55 -5.91 -7.04
N GLY A 320 -15.06 -6.92 -6.35
CA GLY A 320 -15.21 -8.27 -6.89
C GLY A 320 -16.56 -8.45 -7.57
N SER A 321 -16.77 -9.60 -8.22
CA SER A 321 -18.06 -10.00 -8.77
C SER A 321 -18.28 -11.50 -8.58
N THR A 322 -19.52 -11.90 -8.34
CA THR A 322 -19.88 -13.32 -8.31
C THR A 322 -20.57 -13.71 -9.59
N LEU A 323 -20.30 -14.93 -10.05
CA LEU A 323 -21.14 -15.55 -11.05
C LEU A 323 -22.48 -15.94 -10.42
N GLY A 324 -23.55 -15.83 -11.19
CA GLY A 324 -24.80 -16.47 -10.80
C GLY A 324 -24.65 -17.98 -10.91
N ASP A 325 -25.29 -18.70 -9.99
CA ASP A 325 -25.38 -20.15 -10.02
C ASP A 325 -26.12 -20.67 -11.28
N PRO A 326 -25.89 -21.94 -11.69
CA PRO A 326 -26.11 -23.10 -10.84
C PRO A 326 -24.87 -23.48 -9.99
N PRO A 327 -25.09 -23.93 -8.74
CA PRO A 327 -24.07 -23.96 -7.69
C PRO A 327 -22.86 -24.82 -8.02
N TYR A 328 -21.70 -24.18 -8.18
CA TYR A 328 -20.40 -24.89 -8.21
C TYR A 328 -20.10 -25.61 -6.88
N ASN A 329 -20.86 -25.32 -5.81
CA ASN A 329 -21.02 -26.17 -4.65
C ASN A 329 -22.52 -26.51 -4.45
N PHE A 330 -23.01 -27.55 -5.14
CA PHE A 330 -24.44 -27.94 -5.16
C PHE A 330 -25.08 -28.10 -3.78
N VAL A 331 -24.27 -28.43 -2.76
CA VAL A 331 -24.74 -28.61 -1.38
C VAL A 331 -25.19 -27.28 -0.74
N LYS A 332 -24.64 -26.14 -1.16
CA LYS A 332 -24.96 -24.81 -0.60
C LYS A 332 -26.17 -24.12 -1.24
N GLY A 333 -26.73 -24.70 -2.31
CA GLY A 333 -27.86 -24.12 -3.04
C GLY A 333 -27.51 -22.85 -3.83
N ALA A 334 -28.49 -22.25 -4.50
CA ALA A 334 -28.27 -21.12 -5.40
C ALA A 334 -27.72 -19.85 -4.69
N GLN A 335 -26.74 -19.18 -5.29
CA GLN A 335 -26.34 -17.79 -4.99
C GLN A 335 -26.72 -16.85 -6.15
N PRO A 336 -27.08 -15.59 -5.86
CA PRO A 336 -27.34 -14.59 -6.88
C PRO A 336 -26.03 -14.09 -7.51
N ALA A 337 -26.09 -13.81 -8.82
CA ALA A 337 -25.03 -13.05 -9.48
C ALA A 337 -24.94 -11.65 -8.88
N ARG A 338 -23.75 -11.25 -8.46
CA ARG A 338 -23.46 -9.88 -7.99
C ARG A 338 -22.52 -9.25 -8.99
N PRO A 339 -22.98 -8.23 -9.75
CA PRO A 339 -22.13 -7.58 -10.75
C PRO A 339 -20.97 -6.81 -10.10
N SER A 340 -21.10 -6.45 -8.83
CA SER A 340 -20.08 -5.74 -8.06
C SER A 340 -20.31 -5.92 -6.57
N PHE A 341 -19.24 -6.12 -5.81
CA PHE A 341 -19.21 -5.94 -4.36
C PHE A 341 -17.88 -5.35 -3.89
N PRO A 342 -17.85 -4.52 -2.84
CA PRO A 342 -16.65 -3.86 -2.36
C PRO A 342 -15.66 -4.84 -1.73
N MET A 343 -14.45 -4.91 -2.29
CA MET A 343 -13.46 -5.94 -1.96
C MET A 343 -12.23 -5.37 -1.25
N VAL A 344 -11.67 -4.25 -1.72
CA VAL A 344 -10.52 -3.61 -1.07
C VAL A 344 -10.83 -2.15 -0.75
N SER A 345 -10.66 -1.76 0.51
CA SER A 345 -10.87 -0.40 1.00
C SER A 345 -9.60 0.18 1.57
N VAL A 346 -9.35 1.47 1.30
CA VAL A 346 -8.16 2.19 1.77
C VAL A 346 -8.53 3.55 2.35
N TYR A 347 -7.75 4.02 3.32
CA TYR A 347 -7.86 5.34 3.94
C TYR A 347 -6.47 6.00 3.98
N ASP A 348 -6.31 7.09 3.22
CA ASP A 348 -5.07 7.88 3.24
C ASP A 348 -5.06 8.89 4.39
N GLY A 349 -4.70 8.41 5.58
CA GLY A 349 -4.64 9.20 6.81
C GLY A 349 -3.54 10.27 6.85
N HIS A 350 -2.55 10.23 5.96
CA HIS A 350 -1.43 11.17 6.00
C HIS A 350 -1.89 12.63 5.85
N ARG A 351 -2.97 12.83 5.09
CA ARG A 351 -3.60 14.15 4.92
C ARG A 351 -4.21 14.68 6.21
N ALA A 352 -4.65 13.81 7.11
CA ALA A 352 -5.10 14.16 8.46
C ALA A 352 -4.00 13.98 9.53
N GLY A 353 -2.77 13.68 9.12
CA GLY A 353 -1.61 13.49 9.99
C GLY A 353 -1.62 12.22 10.82
N VAL A 354 -2.44 11.24 10.45
CA VAL A 354 -2.49 9.91 11.07
C VAL A 354 -2.03 8.86 10.06
N GLY A 355 -1.83 7.62 10.50
CA GLY A 355 -1.39 6.53 9.64
C GLY A 355 -2.42 6.12 8.60
N ARG A 356 -1.94 5.50 7.51
CA ARG A 356 -2.78 4.89 6.47
C ARG A 356 -3.41 3.59 6.96
N VAL A 357 -4.60 3.29 6.46
CA VAL A 357 -5.31 2.05 6.78
C VAL A 357 -5.79 1.37 5.51
N ALA A 358 -5.67 0.06 5.45
CA ALA A 358 -6.22 -0.76 4.37
C ALA A 358 -6.91 -1.99 4.93
N THR A 359 -7.93 -2.45 4.23
CA THR A 359 -8.63 -3.69 4.54
C THR A 359 -9.09 -4.39 3.27
N ASP A 360 -9.22 -5.70 3.40
CA ASP A 360 -9.60 -6.62 2.35
C ASP A 360 -10.87 -7.37 2.78
N SER A 361 -11.70 -7.78 1.83
CA SER A 361 -12.94 -8.51 2.09
C SER A 361 -12.66 -9.85 2.76
N THR A 362 -11.57 -10.51 2.36
CA THR A 362 -11.20 -11.83 2.84
C THR A 362 -9.69 -11.97 3.07
N TRP A 363 -9.31 -12.78 4.06
CA TRP A 363 -7.94 -13.22 4.24
C TRP A 363 -7.54 -14.31 3.23
N HIS A 364 -8.48 -14.88 2.46
CA HIS A 364 -8.18 -15.87 1.41
C HIS A 364 -7.25 -15.33 0.33
N HIS A 365 -7.25 -14.02 0.08
CA HIS A 365 -6.28 -13.39 -0.83
C HIS A 365 -4.81 -13.52 -0.39
N TRP A 366 -4.58 -14.00 0.83
CA TRP A 366 -3.28 -13.99 1.50
C TRP A 366 -2.80 -15.39 1.92
N MET A 367 -3.67 -16.40 1.92
CA MET A 367 -3.33 -17.71 2.49
C MET A 367 -2.65 -18.64 1.49
N GLY A 368 -1.75 -19.48 2.00
CA GLY A 368 -0.98 -20.44 1.24
C GLY A 368 -1.84 -21.36 0.38
N LEU A 369 -2.96 -21.88 0.89
CA LEU A 369 -3.83 -22.80 0.16
C LEU A 369 -4.39 -22.15 -1.10
N ASN A 370 -4.71 -20.86 -1.02
CA ASN A 370 -5.28 -20.05 -2.08
C ASN A 370 -4.21 -19.63 -3.11
N ILE A 371 -3.01 -19.24 -2.65
CA ILE A 371 -2.01 -18.64 -3.55
C ILE A 371 -0.93 -19.61 -4.05
N THR A 372 -0.79 -20.81 -3.46
CA THR A 372 0.33 -21.72 -3.79
C THR A 372 0.26 -22.20 -5.23
N GLN A 373 -0.92 -22.52 -5.73
CA GLN A 373 -1.05 -23.01 -7.11
C GLN A 373 -0.80 -21.90 -8.12
N ILE A 374 -1.32 -20.70 -7.85
CA ILE A 374 -1.07 -19.49 -8.64
C ILE A 374 0.43 -19.17 -8.65
N LYS A 375 1.09 -19.19 -7.48
CA LYS A 375 2.54 -19.02 -7.34
C LYS A 375 3.33 -20.05 -8.15
N ASN A 376 2.95 -21.33 -8.08
CA ASN A 376 3.65 -22.40 -8.79
C ASN A 376 3.47 -22.31 -10.31
N ALA A 377 2.38 -21.72 -10.79
CA ALA A 377 2.18 -21.44 -12.21
C ALA A 377 3.10 -20.30 -12.72
N ASP A 378 3.53 -19.39 -11.84
CA ASP A 378 4.44 -18.28 -12.10
C ASP A 378 4.10 -17.45 -13.35
N ASN A 379 2.80 -17.23 -13.56
CA ASN A 379 2.26 -16.48 -14.68
C ASN A 379 2.05 -14.99 -14.32
N ASP A 380 1.44 -14.23 -15.22
CA ASP A 380 1.17 -12.80 -14.99
C ASP A 380 0.17 -12.54 -13.85
N ASP A 381 -0.71 -13.50 -13.53
CA ASP A 381 -1.62 -13.40 -12.38
C ASP A 381 -0.85 -13.43 -11.08
N TRP A 382 0.11 -14.36 -10.93
CA TRP A 382 0.99 -14.38 -9.76
C TRP A 382 1.79 -13.10 -9.63
N LYS A 383 2.37 -12.58 -10.72
CA LYS A 383 3.12 -11.31 -10.69
C LYS A 383 2.24 -10.14 -10.23
N LYS A 384 0.98 -10.08 -10.68
CA LYS A 384 0.01 -9.06 -10.24
C LYS A 384 -0.34 -9.23 -8.75
N ILE A 385 -0.70 -10.45 -8.32
CA ILE A 385 -1.10 -10.75 -6.94
C ILE A 385 0.07 -10.56 -5.96
N SER A 386 1.25 -11.06 -6.29
CA SER A 386 2.42 -10.90 -5.44
C SER A 386 2.83 -9.43 -5.33
N ARG A 387 2.65 -8.65 -6.41
CA ARG A 387 2.86 -7.19 -6.39
C ARG A 387 1.84 -6.46 -5.54
N TYR A 388 0.60 -6.93 -5.40
CA TYR A 388 -0.38 -6.34 -4.47
C TYR A 388 0.16 -6.33 -3.04
N PHE A 389 0.74 -7.43 -2.55
CA PHE A 389 1.33 -7.52 -1.21
C PHE A 389 2.46 -6.50 -1.01
N VAL A 390 3.33 -6.38 -2.03
CA VAL A 390 4.45 -5.44 -2.01
C VAL A 390 3.97 -4.00 -2.07
N ASN A 391 2.99 -3.70 -2.93
CA ASN A 391 2.41 -2.36 -3.01
C ASN A 391 1.74 -1.97 -1.70
N LEU A 392 1.09 -2.91 -1.00
CA LEU A 392 0.53 -2.62 0.31
C LEU A 392 1.62 -2.27 1.33
N ALA A 393 2.71 -3.05 1.35
CA ALA A 393 3.89 -2.79 2.18
C ALA A 393 4.57 -1.45 1.85
N LEU A 394 4.46 -0.95 0.61
CA LEU A 394 4.94 0.38 0.26
C LEU A 394 3.98 1.49 0.73
N TRP A 395 2.68 1.25 0.60
CA TRP A 395 1.64 2.26 0.81
C TRP A 395 1.38 2.58 2.25
N LEU A 396 1.44 1.58 3.11
CA LEU A 396 1.24 1.75 4.55
C LEU A 396 2.43 2.39 5.26
N ASN A 397 3.53 2.70 4.57
CA ASN A 397 4.67 3.34 5.21
C ASN A 397 4.32 4.73 5.76
N PRO A 398 4.83 5.09 6.95
CA PRO A 398 4.75 6.47 7.44
C PRO A 398 5.40 7.47 6.45
N PRO A 399 5.05 8.77 6.56
CA PRO A 399 5.68 9.81 5.76
C PRO A 399 7.21 9.80 5.86
N GLY A 400 7.90 10.12 4.76
CA GLY A 400 9.36 10.20 4.70
C GLY A 400 10.07 8.95 4.16
N TYR A 401 9.48 7.76 4.19
CA TYR A 401 10.16 6.54 3.70
C TYR A 401 10.34 6.56 2.19
N SER A 402 9.22 6.67 1.47
CA SER A 402 9.22 6.63 0.01
C SER A 402 9.89 7.88 -0.60
N THR A 403 9.73 9.05 0.04
CA THR A 403 10.33 10.32 -0.43
C THR A 403 11.85 10.34 -0.25
N LYS A 404 12.39 9.76 0.83
CA LYS A 404 13.84 9.56 0.98
C LYS A 404 14.39 8.54 0.00
N CYS A 405 13.66 7.46 -0.27
CA CYS A 405 14.07 6.53 -1.32
C CYS A 405 13.99 7.13 -2.72
N LEU A 406 13.09 8.08 -2.99
CA LEU A 406 13.08 8.84 -4.24
C LEU A 406 14.39 9.63 -4.40
N TYR A 407 14.86 10.29 -3.34
CA TYR A 407 16.14 11.00 -3.36
C TYR A 407 17.31 10.08 -3.75
N VAL A 408 17.43 8.93 -3.05
CA VAL A 408 18.46 7.94 -3.35
C VAL A 408 18.36 7.46 -4.80
N SER A 409 17.14 7.13 -5.25
CA SER A 409 16.90 6.64 -6.61
C SER A 409 17.28 7.70 -7.65
N ALA A 410 16.93 8.97 -7.42
CA ALA A 410 17.30 10.07 -8.32
C ALA A 410 18.81 10.26 -8.39
N LEU A 411 19.52 10.16 -7.27
CA LEU A 411 20.98 10.24 -7.24
C LEU A 411 21.62 9.04 -7.96
N THR A 412 21.17 7.81 -7.70
CA THR A 412 21.75 6.60 -8.32
C THR A 412 21.44 6.50 -9.82
N SER A 413 20.32 7.08 -10.26
CA SER A 413 19.93 7.13 -11.67
C SER A 413 20.97 7.80 -12.58
N HIS A 414 21.78 8.73 -12.05
CA HIS A 414 22.93 9.34 -12.77
C HIS A 414 24.03 8.34 -13.16
N PHE A 415 23.98 7.13 -12.59
CA PHE A 415 24.95 6.05 -12.75
C PHE A 415 24.30 4.76 -13.27
N GLU A 416 22.99 4.60 -13.17
CA GLU A 416 22.26 3.40 -13.64
C GLU A 416 21.58 3.60 -15.00
N HIS A 417 21.19 4.84 -15.32
CA HIS A 417 20.34 5.10 -16.48
C HIS A 417 21.10 5.88 -17.56
N VAL A 418 21.31 5.25 -18.72
CA VAL A 418 22.04 5.83 -19.87
C VAL A 418 21.51 7.21 -20.25
N GLY A 419 20.18 7.40 -20.24
CA GLY A 419 19.58 8.71 -20.48
C GLY A 419 20.22 9.77 -19.59
N LEU A 420 20.19 9.57 -18.27
CA LEU A 420 20.75 10.53 -17.30
C LEU A 420 22.28 10.58 -17.28
N GLN A 421 22.97 9.52 -17.69
CA GLN A 421 24.44 9.53 -17.83
C GLN A 421 24.91 10.42 -19.00
N GLU A 422 24.19 10.39 -20.12
CA GLU A 422 24.56 11.09 -21.36
C GLU A 422 24.04 12.54 -21.41
N PHE A 423 23.11 12.94 -20.54
CA PHE A 423 22.58 14.31 -20.57
C PHE A 423 23.59 15.35 -20.07
N ILE A 424 23.86 16.32 -20.94
CA ILE A 424 24.73 17.49 -20.72
C ILE A 424 23.90 18.66 -20.15
N GLY A 425 24.52 19.50 -19.31
CA GLY A 425 23.92 20.50 -18.40
C GLY A 425 23.03 21.63 -18.98
N ASN A 426 22.54 21.54 -20.22
CA ASN A 426 21.65 22.52 -20.86
C ASN A 426 20.21 22.02 -21.08
N ARG A 427 19.83 20.85 -20.55
CA ARG A 427 18.45 20.34 -20.65
C ARG A 427 17.52 21.08 -19.69
N SER A 428 16.27 21.27 -20.10
CA SER A 428 15.23 21.80 -19.20
C SER A 428 14.87 20.78 -18.12
N ALA A 429 14.38 21.26 -16.97
CA ALA A 429 13.88 20.41 -15.88
C ALA A 429 12.86 19.39 -16.40
N HIS A 430 11.88 19.83 -17.21
CA HIS A 430 10.88 18.95 -17.82
C HIS A 430 11.50 17.76 -18.58
N SER A 431 12.54 18.00 -19.40
CA SER A 431 13.19 16.94 -20.15
C SER A 431 13.93 15.97 -19.24
N LEU A 432 14.62 16.47 -18.21
CA LEU A 432 15.33 15.62 -17.25
C LEU A 432 14.37 14.78 -16.41
N GLY A 433 13.25 15.39 -16.00
CA GLY A 433 12.26 14.69 -15.19
C GLY A 433 11.45 13.67 -15.96
N LYS A 434 11.24 13.85 -17.27
CA LYS A 434 10.68 12.78 -18.13
C LYS A 434 11.54 11.53 -18.13
N GLU A 435 12.86 11.70 -18.20
CA GLU A 435 13.82 10.60 -18.24
C GLU A 435 13.95 9.92 -16.88
N LEU A 436 14.04 10.71 -15.79
CA LEU A 436 13.97 10.16 -14.44
C LEU A 436 12.63 9.45 -14.19
N ARG A 437 11.50 10.01 -14.64
CA ARG A 437 10.17 9.39 -14.52
C ARG A 437 10.10 8.05 -15.22
N HIS A 438 10.60 7.94 -16.46
CA HIS A 438 10.68 6.67 -17.17
C HIS A 438 11.51 5.63 -16.41
N HIS A 439 12.66 6.03 -15.88
CA HIS A 439 13.48 5.15 -15.07
C HIS A 439 12.75 4.69 -13.78
N LEU A 440 12.16 5.63 -13.03
CA LEU A 440 11.43 5.33 -11.80
C LEU A 440 10.17 4.48 -12.04
N HIS A 441 9.50 4.61 -13.19
CA HIS A 441 8.39 3.73 -13.54
C HIS A 441 8.79 2.26 -13.61
N SER A 442 10.01 1.95 -14.07
CA SER A 442 10.49 0.56 -14.11
C SER A 442 10.74 -0.02 -12.72
N ILE A 443 11.05 0.83 -11.74
CA ILE A 443 11.36 0.43 -10.36
C ILE A 443 10.09 0.36 -9.50
N PHE A 444 9.34 1.45 -9.49
CA PHE A 444 8.20 1.63 -8.59
C PHE A 444 6.86 1.36 -9.26
N GLY A 445 6.77 1.63 -10.57
CA GLY A 445 5.52 1.68 -11.33
C GLY A 445 4.94 3.08 -11.40
N PRO A 446 4.12 3.37 -12.44
CA PRO A 446 3.67 4.72 -12.74
C PRO A 446 2.83 5.35 -11.62
N CYS A 447 1.89 4.60 -11.04
CA CYS A 447 1.04 5.13 -9.98
C CYS A 447 1.83 5.41 -8.70
N TRP A 448 2.90 4.64 -8.45
CA TRP A 448 3.79 4.86 -7.32
C TRP A 448 4.61 6.12 -7.45
N VAL A 449 5.21 6.36 -8.63
CA VAL A 449 5.94 7.61 -8.87
C VAL A 449 5.03 8.80 -8.61
N THR A 450 3.80 8.77 -9.12
CA THR A 450 2.79 9.77 -8.82
C THR A 450 2.53 9.92 -7.32
N GLN A 451 2.26 8.82 -6.61
CA GLN A 451 1.98 8.86 -5.18
C GLN A 451 3.14 9.46 -4.38
N ILE A 452 4.37 9.08 -4.68
CA ILE A 452 5.56 9.58 -3.98
C ILE A 452 5.71 11.09 -4.19
N ILE A 453 5.44 11.58 -5.40
CA ILE A 453 5.47 13.02 -5.69
C ILE A 453 4.39 13.77 -4.91
N PHE A 454 3.16 13.22 -4.83
CA PHE A 454 2.10 13.83 -4.03
C PHE A 454 2.41 13.79 -2.52
N ASP A 455 2.96 12.69 -2.01
CA ASP A 455 3.40 12.57 -0.63
C ASP A 455 4.49 13.61 -0.33
N LEU A 456 5.45 13.78 -1.24
CA LEU A 456 6.52 14.78 -1.11
C LEU A 456 5.98 16.21 -1.06
N VAL A 457 5.09 16.55 -1.99
CA VAL A 457 4.45 17.88 -2.04
C VAL A 457 3.65 18.14 -0.76
N TRP A 458 2.97 17.12 -0.22
CA TRP A 458 2.22 17.22 1.03
C TRP A 458 3.10 17.33 2.28
N GLU A 459 4.25 16.66 2.29
CA GLU A 459 5.25 16.74 3.36
C GLU A 459 5.88 18.13 3.43
N ILE A 460 6.23 18.71 2.28
CA ILE A 460 6.93 20.00 2.18
C ILE A 460 5.98 21.20 2.32
N LYS A 461 4.78 21.12 1.73
CA LYS A 461 3.78 22.21 1.68
C LYS A 461 4.33 23.50 1.04
N PRO A 462 4.71 23.46 -0.25
CA PRO A 462 5.35 24.59 -0.93
C PRO A 462 4.40 25.77 -1.08
N LYS A 463 4.94 26.99 -1.12
CA LYS A 463 4.13 28.20 -1.34
C LYS A 463 3.77 28.39 -2.82
N PRO A 464 2.52 28.78 -3.16
CA PRO A 464 1.37 29.00 -2.26
C PRO A 464 0.59 27.70 -2.00
N TRP A 465 0.79 27.10 -0.82
CA TRP A 465 0.21 25.80 -0.44
C TRP A 465 -1.32 25.87 -0.36
N GLU A 466 -1.82 27.04 0.02
CA GLU A 466 -3.23 27.35 0.17
C GLU A 466 -3.98 27.14 -1.16
N ILE A 467 -3.35 27.48 -2.29
CA ILE A 467 -3.91 27.27 -3.64
C ILE A 467 -3.99 25.78 -3.96
N ILE A 468 -3.01 24.98 -3.49
CA ILE A 468 -2.97 23.53 -3.71
C ILE A 468 -4.03 22.82 -2.85
N GLN A 469 -4.30 23.32 -1.64
CA GLN A 469 -5.28 22.72 -0.71
C GLN A 469 -6.73 22.85 -1.17
N GLU A 470 -7.08 23.93 -1.88
CA GLU A 470 -8.43 24.12 -2.43
C GLU A 470 -8.74 23.17 -3.60
N ILE A 471 -7.72 22.48 -4.13
CA ILE A 471 -7.85 21.45 -5.15
C ILE A 471 -8.41 20.21 -4.44
N LYS A 472 -9.74 20.22 -4.23
CA LYS A 472 -10.54 19.24 -3.46
C LYS A 472 -10.31 17.77 -3.85
N ASN A 473 -9.61 17.51 -4.94
CA ASN A 473 -9.33 16.17 -5.45
C ASN A 473 -8.10 16.25 -6.39
N PRO A 474 -7.09 15.37 -6.29
CA PRO A 474 -6.05 15.22 -7.34
C PRO A 474 -6.68 14.99 -8.73
N LEU A 475 -7.92 14.49 -8.76
CA LEU A 475 -8.80 14.33 -9.92
C LEU A 475 -9.30 15.65 -10.56
N LEU A 476 -9.15 16.80 -9.89
CA LEU A 476 -9.75 18.08 -10.28
C LEU A 476 -8.72 19.20 -10.46
N LEU A 477 -7.46 18.88 -10.80
CA LEU A 477 -6.58 19.81 -11.50
C LEU A 477 -7.15 20.05 -12.91
N ARG A 478 -8.30 20.75 -13.01
CA ARG A 478 -8.88 21.18 -14.28
C ARG A 478 -7.95 22.22 -14.89
N GLY A 479 -6.93 21.75 -15.62
CA GLY A 479 -6.00 22.58 -16.38
C GLY A 479 -4.51 22.33 -16.11
N ILE A 480 -4.15 21.66 -15.01
CA ILE A 480 -2.73 21.32 -14.72
C ILE A 480 -2.55 19.82 -14.81
N ASP A 481 -1.71 19.39 -15.75
CA ASP A 481 -1.39 17.99 -15.94
C ASP A 481 -0.54 17.47 -14.77
N ALA A 482 -1.05 16.50 -14.00
CA ALA A 482 -0.28 15.86 -12.92
C ALA A 482 1.05 15.28 -13.42
N VAL A 483 1.11 14.82 -14.68
CA VAL A 483 2.36 14.36 -15.32
C VAL A 483 3.34 15.51 -15.49
N MET A 484 2.86 16.71 -15.83
CA MET A 484 3.73 17.89 -15.94
C MET A 484 4.30 18.28 -14.57
N ILE A 485 3.50 18.20 -13.50
CA ILE A 485 4.00 18.43 -12.13
C ILE A 485 5.05 17.37 -11.78
N GLU A 486 4.77 16.08 -12.01
CA GLU A 486 5.71 14.98 -11.82
C GLU A 486 7.04 15.26 -12.55
N GLU A 487 6.99 15.54 -13.85
CA GLU A 487 8.17 15.74 -14.69
C GLU A 487 8.92 17.02 -14.34
N MET A 488 8.25 18.12 -13.98
CA MET A 488 8.94 19.32 -13.53
C MET A 488 9.66 19.09 -12.20
N LEU A 489 8.98 18.46 -11.24
CA LEU A 489 9.53 18.22 -9.90
C LEU A 489 10.69 17.22 -9.97
N LEU A 490 10.52 16.10 -10.66
CA LEU A 490 11.59 15.12 -10.89
C LEU A 490 12.79 15.76 -11.60
N GLY A 491 12.55 16.65 -12.57
CA GLY A 491 13.58 17.40 -13.25
C GLY A 491 14.42 18.28 -12.33
N GLU A 492 13.76 19.02 -11.44
CA GLU A 492 14.43 19.84 -10.43
C GLU A 492 15.21 18.97 -9.43
N ILE A 493 14.71 17.78 -9.06
CA ILE A 493 15.48 16.82 -8.23
C ILE A 493 16.75 16.37 -8.97
N VAL A 494 16.66 16.05 -10.27
CA VAL A 494 17.84 15.68 -11.08
C VAL A 494 18.86 16.82 -11.09
N LEU A 495 18.42 18.06 -11.35
CA LEU A 495 19.29 19.23 -11.38
C LEU A 495 20.02 19.43 -10.04
N GLN A 496 19.30 19.26 -8.92
CA GLN A 496 19.88 19.44 -7.60
C GLN A 496 20.84 18.30 -7.18
N THR A 497 20.67 17.10 -7.73
CA THR A 497 21.58 15.96 -7.48
C THR A 497 22.77 15.90 -8.43
N MET A 498 22.76 16.69 -9.51
CA MET A 498 23.75 16.64 -10.59
C MET A 498 25.17 17.00 -10.13
N ASP A 499 25.32 18.02 -9.26
CA ASP A 499 26.65 18.41 -8.75
C ASP A 499 27.27 17.33 -7.86
N THR A 500 26.45 16.69 -7.01
CA THR A 500 26.88 15.52 -6.24
C THR A 500 27.28 14.38 -7.17
N ALA A 501 26.46 14.08 -8.18
CA ALA A 501 26.78 13.02 -9.14
C ALA A 501 28.10 13.29 -9.89
N ARG A 502 28.36 14.54 -10.29
CA ARG A 502 29.63 14.94 -10.91
C ARG A 502 30.81 14.70 -9.98
N GLN A 503 30.71 15.06 -8.71
CA GLN A 503 31.79 14.88 -7.75
C GLN A 503 32.08 13.40 -7.47
N VAL A 504 31.06 12.54 -7.44
CA VAL A 504 31.23 11.08 -7.36
C VAL A 504 31.95 10.56 -8.61
N LYS A 505 31.56 11.01 -9.82
CA LYS A 505 32.22 10.65 -11.08
C LYS A 505 33.69 11.07 -11.07
N ASP A 506 33.98 12.30 -10.68
CA ASP A 506 35.36 12.82 -10.58
C ASP A 506 36.18 12.01 -9.57
N ALA A 507 35.62 11.73 -8.39
CA ALA A 507 36.29 10.92 -7.36
C ALA A 507 36.62 9.51 -7.88
N ALA A 508 35.69 8.84 -8.55
CA ALA A 508 35.91 7.54 -9.16
C ALA A 508 37.02 7.57 -10.22
N VAL A 509 37.00 8.57 -11.12
CA VAL A 509 38.04 8.75 -12.16
C VAL A 509 39.44 8.95 -11.57
N PHE A 510 39.55 9.68 -10.46
CA PHE A 510 40.83 9.93 -9.80
C PHE A 510 41.21 8.88 -8.74
N GLY A 511 40.47 7.77 -8.64
CA GLY A 511 40.70 6.73 -7.62
C GLY A 511 40.57 7.23 -6.18
N LYS A 512 39.81 8.31 -5.96
CA LYS A 512 39.54 8.86 -4.63
C LYS A 512 38.33 8.15 -4.05
N LEU A 513 38.51 7.58 -2.85
CA LEU A 513 37.44 6.90 -2.12
C LEU A 513 36.51 7.87 -1.38
N ASP A 514 36.96 9.11 -1.14
CA ASP A 514 36.26 10.09 -0.32
C ASP A 514 35.88 11.35 -1.11
N VAL A 515 34.59 11.65 -1.17
CA VAL A 515 34.05 12.88 -1.75
C VAL A 515 33.98 13.96 -0.67
N LYS A 516 34.96 14.87 -0.66
CA LYS A 516 35.11 15.93 0.36
C LYS A 516 33.96 16.95 0.45
N SER A 517 32.94 16.87 -0.40
CA SER A 517 31.84 17.84 -0.37
C SER A 517 30.82 17.47 0.70
N LYS A 518 30.27 18.48 1.36
CA LYS A 518 29.03 18.29 2.12
C LYS A 518 27.91 18.18 1.10
N LEU A 519 27.31 17.00 0.99
CA LEU A 519 26.01 16.92 0.33
C LEU A 519 25.03 17.87 1.02
N SER A 520 24.17 18.47 0.20
CA SER A 520 22.96 19.08 0.71
C SER A 520 22.12 18.02 1.40
N ASP A 521 21.61 18.37 2.57
CA ASP A 521 20.59 17.59 3.28
C ASP A 521 19.46 17.18 2.32
N PRO A 522 19.14 15.87 2.19
CA PRO A 522 18.10 15.40 1.28
C PRO A 522 16.78 16.15 1.47
N ASP A 523 16.38 16.43 2.71
CA ASP A 523 15.13 17.13 3.01
C ASP A 523 15.17 18.57 2.49
N LYS A 524 16.31 19.27 2.66
CA LYS A 524 16.55 20.60 2.09
C LYS A 524 16.54 20.58 0.56
N LEU A 525 17.22 19.61 -0.04
CA LEU A 525 17.31 19.48 -1.50
C LEU A 525 15.93 19.25 -2.11
N LEU A 526 15.16 18.33 -1.54
CA LEU A 526 13.80 18.05 -1.99
C LEU A 526 12.90 19.27 -1.80
N THR A 527 13.01 19.98 -0.68
CA THR A 527 12.29 21.25 -0.45
C THR A 527 12.60 22.27 -1.54
N GLU A 528 13.87 22.50 -1.84
CA GLU A 528 14.27 23.43 -2.90
C GLU A 528 13.79 22.99 -4.28
N ALA A 529 13.81 21.68 -4.58
CA ALA A 529 13.31 21.16 -5.85
C ALA A 529 11.80 21.38 -6.00
N VAL A 530 11.03 21.15 -4.93
CA VAL A 530 9.60 21.44 -4.91
C VAL A 530 9.37 22.94 -5.12
N ASP A 531 10.00 23.81 -4.34
CA ASP A 531 9.82 25.27 -4.46
C ASP A 531 10.17 25.79 -5.87
N LYS A 532 11.29 25.34 -6.45
CA LYS A 532 11.69 25.72 -7.82
C LYS A 532 10.68 25.22 -8.85
N SER A 533 10.19 23.99 -8.73
CA SER A 533 9.23 23.42 -9.68
C SER A 533 7.91 24.19 -9.68
N PHE A 534 7.37 24.52 -8.49
CA PHE A 534 6.14 25.31 -8.37
C PHE A 534 6.33 26.75 -8.85
N LYS A 535 7.50 27.36 -8.61
CA LYS A 535 7.83 28.68 -9.15
C LYS A 535 7.86 28.68 -10.68
N SER A 536 8.45 27.64 -11.29
CA SER A 536 8.46 27.49 -12.75
C SER A 536 7.05 27.29 -13.30
N LEU A 537 6.26 26.40 -12.70
CA LEU A 537 4.86 26.16 -13.10
C LEU A 537 3.99 27.41 -12.98
N SER A 538 4.15 28.19 -11.90
CA SER A 538 3.44 29.46 -11.71
C SER A 538 3.79 30.48 -12.81
N ASN A 539 5.09 30.62 -13.12
CA ASN A 539 5.53 31.50 -14.21
C ASN A 539 5.00 31.05 -15.57
N ASP A 540 4.91 29.74 -15.82
CA ASP A 540 4.34 29.19 -17.06
C ASP A 540 2.83 29.45 -17.15
N LEU A 541 2.09 29.26 -16.06
CA LEU A 541 0.66 29.57 -15.99
C LEU A 541 0.38 31.05 -16.23
N VAL A 542 1.14 31.95 -15.59
CA VAL A 542 1.02 33.41 -15.80
C VAL A 542 1.28 33.75 -17.26
N ARG A 543 2.36 33.21 -17.86
CA ARG A 543 2.66 33.41 -19.28
C ARG A 543 1.56 32.89 -20.20
N HIS A 544 0.98 31.73 -19.90
CA HIS A 544 -0.11 31.16 -20.69
C HIS A 544 -1.38 32.01 -20.60
N PHE A 545 -1.73 32.47 -19.40
CA PHE A 545 -2.86 33.36 -19.17
C PHE A 545 -2.68 34.70 -19.91
N ASP A 546 -1.51 35.33 -19.81
CA ASP A 546 -1.18 36.55 -20.54
C ASP A 546 -1.26 36.34 -22.06
N GLY A 547 -0.82 35.18 -22.55
CA GLY A 547 -0.94 34.78 -23.95
C GLY A 547 -2.39 34.68 -24.41
N MET A 548 -3.25 33.99 -23.65
CA MET A 548 -4.67 33.87 -23.95
C MET A 548 -5.38 35.23 -23.92
N MET A 549 -5.05 36.09 -22.95
CA MET A 549 -5.62 37.43 -22.85
C MET A 549 -5.21 38.32 -24.04
N ARG A 550 -3.99 38.17 -24.56
CA ARG A 550 -3.57 38.85 -25.79
C ARG A 550 -4.35 38.38 -27.02
N VAL A 551 -4.57 37.07 -27.16
CA VAL A 551 -5.36 36.51 -28.28
C VAL A 551 -6.81 36.98 -28.18
N ALA A 552 -7.43 36.91 -27.00
CA ALA A 552 -8.79 37.38 -26.78
C ALA A 552 -8.94 38.87 -27.11
N LYS A 553 -7.96 39.70 -26.72
CA LYS A 553 -7.95 41.13 -27.05
C LYS A 553 -7.77 41.38 -28.55
N ALA A 554 -6.97 40.57 -29.24
CA ALA A 554 -6.78 40.65 -30.69
C ALA A 554 -8.00 40.16 -31.49
N MET A 555 -8.83 39.28 -30.93
CA MET A 555 -10.09 38.85 -31.56
C MET A 555 -11.24 39.87 -31.38
N GLN A 556 -11.08 40.84 -30.48
CA GLN A 556 -12.06 41.91 -30.24
C GLN A 556 -11.79 43.18 -31.08
N THR A 557 -10.64 43.25 -31.74
CA THR A 557 -10.24 44.30 -32.68
C THR A 557 -10.33 43.80 -34.11
#